data_AF-A0A7C7PSX6-F1
#
_entry.id   AF-A0A7C7PSX6-F1
#
_cell.length_a   1.000
_cell.length_b   1.000
_cell.length_c   1.000
_cell.angle_alpha   90.00
_cell.angle_beta   90.00
_cell.angle_gamma   90.00
#
_symmetry.space_group_name_H-M   'P 1'
#
loop_
_entity.id
_entity.type
_entity.pdbx_description
1 polymer ?
#
loop_
_entity_poly.entity_id
_entity_poly.type
_entity_poly.pdbx_seq_one_letter_code
_entity_poly.pdbx_strand_id
1 'polypeptide(L)'
;TGVTAFYAAGLPRDLPYASYVAGVLGIGLHVVPVDTRYIAEQAGLVTECTGKRDYIELRNDVVLLRALEEAERLGCRCILLGDGGDEVFAGYQFMLSFEGEELRRTILRMATRGRYPGLELAECIGVEAHAPLLCDEVLEAVLSASTECLRAGASEGKELLRGILRRYGLALVAERPKTPAEQGAGTDVLSRERLEEITGMELPDCHC
;
A
#
# COMPACT_ATOMS: atom_id res chain seq x y z
N THR A 1 -14.56 -9.49 4.80
CA THR A 1 -14.24 -8.59 5.92
C THR A 1 -13.00 -7.81 5.54
N GLY A 2 -12.82 -6.60 6.06
CA GLY A 2 -11.60 -5.81 5.89
C GLY A 2 -10.65 -5.98 7.09
N VAL A 3 -9.36 -5.84 6.86
CA VAL A 3 -8.33 -5.82 7.91
C VAL A 3 -7.48 -4.57 7.71
N THR A 4 -7.20 -3.86 8.80
CA THR A 4 -6.22 -2.76 8.82
C THR A 4 -5.31 -2.96 10.01
N ALA A 5 -4.01 -2.79 9.79
CA ALA A 5 -3.02 -2.80 10.86
C ALA A 5 -2.42 -1.40 11.04
N PHE A 6 -1.92 -1.10 12.22
CA PHE A 6 -1.32 0.19 12.53
C PHE A 6 -0.32 0.10 13.68
N TYR A 7 0.63 1.03 13.75
CA TYR A 7 1.57 1.09 14.85
C TYR A 7 0.94 1.73 16.09
N ALA A 8 0.91 0.98 17.20
CA ALA A 8 0.17 1.31 18.40
C ALA A 8 0.72 2.54 19.14
N ALA A 9 2.02 2.82 19.04
CA ALA A 9 2.64 4.02 19.61
C ALA A 9 2.72 5.20 18.61
N GLY A 10 2.10 5.04 17.44
CA GLY A 10 2.00 6.06 16.39
C GLY A 10 0.64 6.74 16.34
N LEU A 11 0.45 7.57 15.31
CA LEU A 11 -0.85 8.16 14.97
C LEU A 11 -1.41 7.48 13.71
N PRO A 12 -2.40 6.57 13.82
CA PRO A 12 -2.94 5.84 12.68
C PRO A 12 -3.88 6.71 11.83
N ARG A 13 -3.33 7.52 10.93
CA ARG A 13 -4.09 8.47 10.10
C ARG A 13 -5.03 7.80 9.10
N ASP A 14 -4.78 6.54 8.74
CA ASP A 14 -5.64 5.77 7.82
C ASP A 14 -6.86 5.15 8.49
N LEU A 15 -6.86 4.95 9.81
CA LEU A 15 -7.93 4.24 10.53
C LEU A 15 -9.33 4.88 10.37
N PRO A 16 -9.48 6.22 10.41
CA PRO A 16 -10.78 6.85 10.14
C PRO A 16 -11.30 6.54 8.72
N TYR A 17 -10.42 6.50 7.72
CA TYR A 17 -10.79 6.18 6.34
C TYR A 17 -11.14 4.70 6.17
N ALA A 18 -10.36 3.79 6.77
CA ALA A 18 -10.68 2.37 6.77
C ALA A 18 -12.05 2.10 7.40
N SER A 19 -12.34 2.75 8.54
CA SER A 19 -13.62 2.66 9.23
C SER A 19 -14.77 3.20 8.39
N TYR A 20 -14.56 4.34 7.73
CA TYR A 20 -15.52 4.94 6.81
C TYR A 20 -15.83 4.02 5.61
N VAL A 21 -14.80 3.49 4.95
CA VAL A 21 -14.95 2.56 3.81
C VAL A 21 -15.73 1.32 4.24
N ALA A 22 -15.37 0.72 5.37
CA ALA A 22 -16.06 -0.46 5.90
C ALA A 22 -17.54 -0.18 6.16
N GLY A 23 -17.86 0.99 6.74
CA GLY A 23 -19.24 1.43 6.97
C GLY A 23 -20.04 1.63 5.69
N VAL A 24 -19.47 2.30 4.69
CA VAL A 24 -20.13 2.54 3.38
C VAL A 24 -20.37 1.23 2.64
N LEU A 25 -19.41 0.29 2.68
CA LEU A 25 -19.52 -1.00 2.00
C LEU A 25 -20.30 -2.05 2.79
N GLY A 26 -20.67 -1.77 4.05
CA GLY A 26 -21.37 -2.72 4.91
C GLY A 26 -20.56 -3.97 5.25
N ILE A 27 -19.22 -3.86 5.31
CA ILE A 27 -18.32 -4.97 5.67
C ILE A 27 -17.79 -4.80 7.10
N GLY A 28 -17.49 -5.91 7.77
CA GLY A 28 -16.73 -5.86 9.03
C GLY A 28 -15.32 -5.32 8.83
N LEU A 29 -14.75 -4.68 9.86
CA LEU A 29 -13.37 -4.21 9.88
C LEU A 29 -12.65 -4.73 11.13
N HIS A 30 -11.54 -5.42 10.92
CA HIS A 30 -10.63 -5.83 11.97
C HIS A 30 -9.48 -4.83 12.06
N VAL A 31 -9.28 -4.27 13.25
CA VAL A 31 -8.29 -3.22 13.52
C VAL A 31 -7.20 -3.82 14.40
N VAL A 32 -6.00 -3.97 13.86
CA VAL A 32 -4.92 -4.75 14.48
C VAL A 32 -3.77 -3.85 14.89
N PRO A 33 -3.46 -3.72 16.19
CA PRO A 33 -2.29 -2.98 16.62
C PRO A 33 -1.00 -3.76 16.37
N VAL A 34 0.06 -3.03 16.04
CA VAL A 34 1.46 -3.48 15.97
C VAL A 34 2.23 -2.77 17.07
N ASP A 35 2.92 -3.52 17.93
CA ASP A 35 3.80 -2.97 18.96
C ASP A 35 5.28 -3.22 18.63
N THR A 36 6.18 -2.66 19.43
CA THR A 36 7.63 -2.80 19.23
C THR A 36 8.10 -4.25 19.37
N ARG A 37 7.39 -5.07 20.15
CA ARG A 37 7.74 -6.48 20.33
C ARG A 37 7.49 -7.25 19.04
N TYR A 38 6.32 -7.05 18.43
CA TYR A 38 5.99 -7.63 17.14
C TYR A 38 7.01 -7.21 16.07
N ILE A 39 7.39 -5.91 16.04
CA ILE A 39 8.42 -5.42 15.10
C ILE A 39 9.74 -6.16 15.32
N ALA A 40 10.21 -6.30 16.55
CA ALA A 40 11.45 -7.01 16.86
C ALA A 40 11.40 -8.49 16.44
N GLU A 41 10.27 -9.16 16.65
CA GLU A 41 10.09 -10.58 16.33
C GLU A 41 9.97 -10.82 14.81
N GLN A 42 9.38 -9.89 14.05
CA GLN A 42 9.05 -10.10 12.63
C GLN A 42 9.98 -9.40 11.63
N ALA A 43 10.83 -8.46 12.05
CA ALA A 43 11.72 -7.73 11.14
C ALA A 43 12.64 -8.66 10.32
N GLY A 44 13.11 -9.75 10.93
CA GLY A 44 13.92 -10.77 10.26
C GLY A 44 13.15 -11.47 9.14
N LEU A 45 11.92 -11.92 9.42
CA LEU A 45 11.05 -12.56 8.44
C LEU A 45 10.72 -11.60 7.29
N VAL A 46 10.33 -10.36 7.60
CA VAL A 46 10.03 -9.35 6.56
C VAL A 46 11.23 -9.16 5.64
N THR A 47 12.43 -9.01 6.20
CA THR A 47 13.66 -8.84 5.40
C THR A 47 13.99 -10.07 4.55
N GLU A 48 13.70 -11.27 5.04
CA GLU A 48 13.83 -12.51 4.27
C GLU A 48 12.85 -12.54 3.10
N CYS A 49 11.59 -12.21 3.34
CA CYS A 49 10.52 -12.25 2.33
C CYS A 49 10.69 -11.17 1.24
N THR A 50 11.01 -9.93 1.62
CA THR A 50 11.06 -8.78 0.69
C THR A 50 12.47 -8.44 0.20
N GLY A 51 13.49 -9.15 0.72
CA GLY A 51 14.90 -8.85 0.52
C GLY A 51 15.41 -7.66 1.35
N LYS A 52 16.67 -7.28 1.14
CA LYS A 52 17.28 -6.12 1.82
C LYS A 52 16.62 -4.82 1.33
N ARG A 53 15.87 -4.17 2.23
CA ARG A 53 15.11 -2.93 2.03
C ARG A 53 15.64 -1.83 2.94
N ASP A 54 15.26 -0.58 2.68
CA ASP A 54 15.57 0.52 3.60
C ASP A 54 14.68 0.49 4.86
N TYR A 55 15.00 1.34 5.85
CA TYR A 55 14.27 1.37 7.11
C TYR A 55 12.80 1.83 6.97
N ILE A 56 12.45 2.60 5.94
CA ILE A 56 11.09 3.08 5.68
C ILE A 56 10.24 1.94 5.11
N GLU A 57 10.79 1.18 4.18
CA GLU A 57 10.18 -0.04 3.65
C GLU A 57 9.96 -1.06 4.78
N LEU A 58 10.97 -1.35 5.60
CA LEU A 58 10.85 -2.32 6.70
C LEU A 58 9.69 -1.97 7.67
N ARG A 59 9.60 -0.71 8.13
CA ARG A 59 8.54 -0.31 9.06
C ARG A 59 7.15 -0.37 8.43
N ASN A 60 7.02 -0.19 7.12
CA ASN A 60 5.75 -0.31 6.41
C ASN A 60 5.37 -1.78 6.21
N ASP A 61 6.33 -2.59 5.79
CA ASP A 61 6.14 -4.00 5.46
C ASP A 61 5.81 -4.85 6.69
N VAL A 62 6.36 -4.52 7.88
CA VAL A 62 5.97 -5.18 9.14
C VAL A 62 4.49 -4.93 9.48
N VAL A 63 3.96 -3.74 9.22
CA VAL A 63 2.54 -3.46 9.45
C VAL A 63 1.68 -4.21 8.44
N LEU A 64 2.12 -4.31 7.19
CA LEU A 64 1.43 -5.06 6.15
C LEU A 64 1.39 -6.56 6.46
N LEU A 65 2.50 -7.15 6.91
CA LEU A 65 2.58 -8.53 7.38
C LEU A 65 1.54 -8.80 8.46
N ARG A 66 1.40 -7.90 9.44
CA ARG A 66 0.41 -8.04 10.51
C ARG A 66 -1.02 -8.13 10.00
N ALA A 67 -1.36 -7.35 8.96
CA ALA A 67 -2.68 -7.39 8.36
C ALA A 67 -2.92 -8.71 7.60
N LEU A 68 -1.90 -9.25 6.92
CA LEU A 68 -1.97 -10.53 6.23
C LEU A 68 -2.17 -11.71 7.21
N GLU A 69 -1.38 -11.75 8.29
CA GLU A 69 -1.52 -12.76 9.36
C GLU A 69 -2.91 -12.73 10.01
N GLU A 70 -3.45 -11.54 10.26
CA GLU A 70 -4.80 -11.44 10.83
C GLU A 70 -5.86 -11.94 9.83
N ALA A 71 -5.73 -11.61 8.55
CA ALA A 71 -6.63 -12.12 7.53
C ALA A 71 -6.58 -13.65 7.44
N GLU A 72 -5.38 -14.25 7.49
CA GLU A 72 -5.19 -15.71 7.56
C GLU A 72 -5.85 -16.29 8.82
N ARG A 73 -5.61 -15.70 9.99
CA ARG A 73 -6.20 -16.12 11.28
C ARG A 73 -7.72 -16.10 11.27
N LEU A 74 -8.32 -15.18 10.50
CA LEU A 74 -9.77 -15.08 10.30
C LEU A 74 -10.31 -16.12 9.31
N GLY A 75 -9.46 -16.94 8.70
CA GLY A 75 -9.83 -17.93 7.70
C GLY A 75 -10.15 -17.34 6.33
N CYS A 76 -9.64 -16.14 6.02
CA CYS A 76 -9.78 -15.55 4.69
C CYS A 76 -9.01 -16.42 3.67
N ARG A 77 -9.72 -16.99 2.71
CA ARG A 77 -9.12 -17.86 1.68
C ARG A 77 -8.39 -17.09 0.58
N CYS A 78 -8.71 -15.81 0.41
CA CYS A 78 -8.20 -14.96 -0.66
C CYS A 78 -8.19 -13.53 -0.14
N ILE A 79 -7.02 -12.88 -0.21
CA ILE A 79 -6.82 -11.50 0.21
C ILE A 79 -6.69 -10.62 -1.03
N LEU A 80 -7.43 -9.51 -1.06
CA LEU A 80 -7.31 -8.51 -2.12
C LEU A 80 -6.49 -7.32 -1.61
N LEU A 81 -5.43 -6.99 -2.31
CA LEU A 81 -4.52 -5.90 -1.99
C LEU A 81 -4.67 -4.74 -2.99
N GLY A 82 -4.26 -3.55 -2.56
CA GLY A 82 -4.32 -2.32 -3.36
C GLY A 82 -3.07 -2.04 -4.21
N ASP A 83 -2.11 -2.97 -4.23
CA ASP A 83 -0.89 -2.91 -5.05
C ASP A 83 -1.23 -2.64 -6.53
N GLY A 84 -0.42 -1.82 -7.19
CA GLY A 84 -0.68 -1.34 -8.55
C GLY A 84 -1.48 -0.04 -8.63
N GLY A 85 -2.09 0.40 -7.52
CA GLY A 85 -2.89 1.63 -7.49
C GLY A 85 -2.10 2.90 -7.81
N ASP A 86 -0.80 2.94 -7.52
CA ASP A 86 0.08 4.06 -7.86
C ASP A 86 0.78 3.87 -9.22
N GLU A 87 1.25 2.66 -9.46
CA GLU A 87 2.02 2.23 -10.63
C GLU A 87 1.18 2.30 -11.91
N VAL A 88 -0.06 1.83 -11.83
CA VAL A 88 -0.95 1.72 -13.00
C VAL A 88 -1.68 3.04 -13.23
N PHE A 89 -2.17 3.69 -12.17
CA PHE A 89 -3.05 4.86 -12.28
C PHE A 89 -2.33 6.21 -12.12
N ALA A 90 -1.04 6.28 -12.46
CA ALA A 90 -0.24 7.50 -12.43
C ALA A 90 -0.28 8.24 -11.06
N GLY A 91 -0.17 7.48 -9.97
CA GLY A 91 -0.34 7.99 -8.61
C GLY A 91 0.92 8.58 -7.97
N TYR A 92 2.10 8.35 -8.55
CA TYR A 92 3.34 8.97 -8.09
C TYR A 92 3.55 10.37 -8.69
N GLN A 93 4.09 11.28 -7.88
CA GLN A 93 4.25 12.68 -8.28
C GLN A 93 5.11 12.85 -9.54
N PHE A 94 6.17 12.06 -9.70
CA PHE A 94 7.03 12.12 -10.89
C PHE A 94 6.32 11.65 -12.17
N MET A 95 5.28 10.81 -12.06
CA MET A 95 4.50 10.37 -13.21
C MET A 95 3.62 11.51 -13.74
N LEU A 96 3.27 12.47 -12.89
CA LEU A 96 2.43 13.61 -13.27
C LEU A 96 3.14 14.58 -14.22
N SER A 97 4.48 14.50 -14.36
CA SER A 97 5.22 15.26 -15.37
C SER A 97 5.34 14.55 -16.72
N PHE A 98 4.98 13.27 -16.82
CA PHE A 98 5.07 12.51 -18.07
C PHE A 98 3.80 12.62 -18.91
N GLU A 99 3.95 12.51 -20.22
CA GLU A 99 2.84 12.58 -21.18
C GLU A 99 2.96 11.54 -22.30
N GLY A 100 1.83 11.27 -22.95
CA GLY A 100 1.77 10.44 -24.16
C GLY A 100 2.42 9.06 -23.96
N GLU A 101 3.38 8.75 -24.82
CA GLU A 101 4.08 7.47 -24.83
C GLU A 101 5.01 7.27 -23.62
N GLU A 102 5.57 8.35 -23.08
CA GLU A 102 6.46 8.26 -21.91
C GLU A 102 5.71 7.78 -20.67
N LEU A 103 4.51 8.31 -20.44
CA LEU A 103 3.65 7.88 -19.34
C LEU A 103 3.23 6.41 -19.52
N ARG A 104 2.78 6.03 -20.72
CA ARG A 104 2.38 4.63 -21.02
C ARG A 104 3.50 3.64 -20.77
N ARG A 105 4.69 3.92 -21.29
CA ARG A 105 5.88 3.10 -21.08
C ARG A 105 6.27 3.03 -19.60
N THR A 106 6.09 4.12 -18.86
CA THR A 106 6.33 4.15 -17.41
C THR A 106 5.35 3.27 -16.67
N ILE A 107 4.04 3.39 -16.95
CA ILE A 107 3.00 2.53 -16.39
C ILE A 107 3.29 1.05 -16.66
N LEU A 108 3.55 0.68 -17.92
CA LEU A 108 3.83 -0.70 -18.30
C LEU A 108 5.08 -1.25 -17.58
N ARG A 109 6.15 -0.45 -17.51
CA ARG A 109 7.37 -0.84 -16.80
C ARG A 109 7.12 -1.03 -15.30
N MET A 110 6.36 -0.14 -14.67
CA MET A 110 6.07 -0.25 -13.23
C MET A 110 5.12 -1.42 -12.96
N ALA A 111 4.07 -1.62 -13.75
CA ALA A 111 3.19 -2.77 -13.63
C ALA A 111 3.95 -4.11 -13.70
N THR A 112 4.86 -4.24 -14.67
CA THR A 112 5.58 -5.51 -14.96
C THR A 112 6.87 -5.73 -14.18
N ARG A 113 7.53 -4.67 -13.72
CA ARG A 113 8.83 -4.74 -13.00
C ARG A 113 8.81 -4.10 -11.63
N GLY A 114 7.64 -3.64 -11.19
CA GLY A 114 7.42 -3.14 -9.84
C GLY A 114 7.67 -4.23 -8.81
N ARG A 115 7.97 -3.80 -7.58
CA ARG A 115 8.02 -4.68 -6.43
C ARG A 115 6.81 -4.41 -5.56
N TYR A 116 6.15 -5.47 -5.14
CA TYR A 116 4.84 -5.42 -4.49
C TYR A 116 4.96 -6.15 -3.15
N PRO A 117 5.39 -5.46 -2.08
CA PRO A 117 5.73 -6.11 -0.82
C PRO A 117 4.55 -6.87 -0.21
N GLY A 118 3.31 -6.43 -0.47
CA GLY A 118 2.12 -7.17 -0.01
C GLY A 118 1.99 -8.56 -0.64
N LEU A 119 2.30 -8.67 -1.93
CA LEU A 119 2.32 -9.96 -2.63
C LEU A 119 3.53 -10.81 -2.22
N GLU A 120 4.72 -10.18 -2.13
CA GLU A 120 5.96 -10.85 -1.68
C GLU A 120 5.80 -11.46 -0.28
N LEU A 121 5.24 -10.69 0.66
CA LEU A 121 4.97 -11.15 2.03
C LEU A 121 3.92 -12.27 2.06
N ALA A 122 2.81 -12.12 1.33
CA ALA A 122 1.75 -13.12 1.30
C ALA A 122 2.25 -14.46 0.75
N GLU A 123 3.02 -14.45 -0.34
CA GLU A 123 3.65 -15.65 -0.89
C GLU A 123 4.61 -16.30 0.13
N CYS A 124 5.45 -15.49 0.78
CA CYS A 124 6.42 -15.96 1.76
C CYS A 124 5.78 -16.68 2.96
N ILE A 125 4.64 -16.19 3.46
CA ILE A 125 3.91 -16.83 4.57
C ILE A 125 2.88 -17.88 4.11
N GLY A 126 2.78 -18.15 2.80
CA GLY A 126 1.88 -19.16 2.25
C GLY A 126 0.41 -18.76 2.21
N VAL A 127 0.12 -17.46 2.16
CA VAL A 127 -1.23 -16.91 2.10
C VAL A 127 -1.58 -16.47 0.67
N GLU A 128 -2.77 -16.85 0.20
CA GLU A 128 -3.25 -16.45 -1.12
C GLU A 128 -3.68 -14.97 -1.14
N ALA A 129 -2.92 -14.14 -1.83
CA ALA A 129 -3.24 -12.73 -2.06
C ALA A 129 -3.19 -12.38 -3.55
N HIS A 130 -4.03 -11.42 -3.95
CA HIS A 130 -4.14 -10.93 -5.32
C HIS A 130 -4.12 -9.41 -5.32
N ALA A 131 -3.54 -8.82 -6.36
CA ALA A 131 -3.56 -7.39 -6.63
C ALA A 131 -4.36 -7.11 -7.92
N PRO A 132 -5.70 -6.94 -7.83
CA PRO A 132 -6.55 -6.84 -9.02
C PRO A 132 -6.19 -5.68 -9.95
N LEU A 133 -5.56 -4.62 -9.41
CA LEU A 133 -5.18 -3.46 -10.21
C LEU A 133 -4.01 -3.74 -11.17
N LEU A 134 -3.32 -4.86 -11.01
CA LEU A 134 -2.22 -5.30 -11.86
C LEU A 134 -2.66 -6.29 -12.96
N CYS A 135 -3.94 -6.65 -13.04
CA CYS A 135 -4.39 -7.59 -14.06
C CYS A 135 -4.39 -6.98 -15.46
N ASP A 136 -4.28 -7.83 -16.48
CA ASP A 136 -4.14 -7.41 -17.88
C ASP A 136 -5.32 -6.57 -18.34
N GLU A 137 -6.56 -6.91 -17.95
CA GLU A 137 -7.75 -6.15 -18.34
C GLU A 137 -7.75 -4.73 -17.77
N VAL A 138 -7.27 -4.56 -16.53
CA VAL A 138 -7.13 -3.23 -15.92
C VAL A 138 -6.03 -2.44 -16.61
N LEU A 139 -4.90 -3.08 -16.89
CA LEU A 139 -3.77 -2.45 -17.55
C LEU A 139 -4.12 -2.02 -18.97
N GLU A 140 -4.82 -2.86 -19.74
CA GLU A 140 -5.32 -2.54 -21.07
C GLU A 140 -6.28 -1.34 -21.06
N ALA A 141 -7.22 -1.32 -20.09
CA ALA A 141 -8.15 -0.21 -19.94
C ALA A 141 -7.42 1.11 -19.63
N VAL A 142 -6.41 1.06 -18.76
CA VAL A 142 -5.64 2.24 -18.35
C VAL A 142 -4.70 2.74 -19.46
N LEU A 143 -4.03 1.84 -20.19
CA LEU A 143 -3.16 2.21 -21.31
C LEU A 143 -3.95 2.80 -22.50
N SER A 144 -5.21 2.41 -22.63
CA SER A 144 -6.16 2.93 -23.62
C SER A 144 -6.80 4.26 -23.22
N ALA A 145 -6.75 4.62 -21.94
CA ALA A 145 -7.28 5.89 -21.45
C ALA A 145 -6.43 7.09 -21.90
N SER A 146 -7.06 8.27 -21.95
CA SER A 146 -6.34 9.52 -22.14
C SER A 146 -5.65 9.95 -20.84
N THR A 147 -4.60 10.76 -20.94
CA THR A 147 -3.86 11.25 -19.77
C THR A 147 -4.77 11.98 -18.79
N GLU A 148 -5.75 12.75 -19.30
CA GLU A 148 -6.73 13.51 -18.52
C GLU A 148 -7.67 12.62 -17.71
N CYS A 149 -7.86 11.36 -18.10
CA CYS A 149 -8.58 10.39 -17.28
C CYS A 149 -7.74 9.86 -16.12
N LEU A 150 -6.42 9.85 -16.23
CA LEU A 150 -5.52 9.31 -15.22
C LEU A 150 -5.12 10.35 -14.15
N ARG A 151 -5.15 11.64 -14.50
CA ARG A 151 -4.79 12.73 -13.58
C ARG A 151 -5.74 13.93 -13.68
N ALA A 152 -6.06 14.53 -12.54
CA ALA A 152 -6.75 15.81 -12.44
C ALA A 152 -5.73 16.95 -12.54
N GLY A 153 -5.34 17.27 -13.79
CA GLY A 153 -4.28 18.24 -14.06
C GLY A 153 -2.89 17.74 -13.64
N ALA A 154 -1.93 18.66 -13.46
CA ALA A 154 -0.55 18.32 -13.13
C ALA A 154 -0.31 18.04 -11.62
N SER A 155 -1.35 18.17 -10.78
CA SER A 155 -1.20 18.15 -9.32
C SER A 155 -1.74 16.89 -8.65
N GLU A 156 -2.59 16.10 -9.31
CA GLU A 156 -3.25 14.96 -8.68
C GLU A 156 -3.42 13.78 -9.64
N GLY A 157 -2.82 12.64 -9.29
CA GLY A 157 -2.99 11.38 -10.02
C GLY A 157 -4.22 10.57 -9.58
N LYS A 158 -4.35 9.36 -10.15
CA LYS A 158 -5.41 8.39 -9.87
C LYS A 158 -6.83 8.89 -10.13
N GLU A 159 -7.03 9.84 -11.03
CA GLU A 159 -8.35 10.48 -11.21
C GLU A 159 -9.42 9.47 -11.63
N LEU A 160 -9.07 8.48 -12.44
CA LEU A 160 -9.97 7.38 -12.79
C LEU A 160 -10.44 6.61 -11.53
N LEU A 161 -9.51 6.23 -10.64
CA LEU A 161 -9.85 5.56 -9.38
C LEU A 161 -10.67 6.47 -8.46
N ARG A 162 -10.32 7.75 -8.34
CA ARG A 162 -11.08 8.74 -7.56
C ARG A 162 -12.51 8.87 -8.09
N GLY A 163 -12.67 8.94 -9.41
CA GLY A 163 -13.97 8.94 -10.08
C GLY A 163 -14.81 7.70 -9.76
N ILE A 164 -14.19 6.51 -9.75
CA ILE A 164 -14.86 5.28 -9.32
C ILE A 164 -15.29 5.38 -7.86
N LEU A 165 -14.37 5.76 -6.95
CA LEU A 165 -14.68 5.89 -5.52
C LEU A 165 -15.84 6.86 -5.26
N ARG A 166 -15.89 8.01 -5.96
CA ARG A 166 -17.03 8.96 -5.87
C ARG A 166 -18.35 8.29 -6.26
N ARG A 167 -18.37 7.48 -7.32
CA ARG A 167 -19.58 6.74 -7.77
C ARG A 167 -20.06 5.70 -6.76
N TYR A 168 -19.15 5.14 -5.96
CA TYR A 168 -19.48 4.21 -4.87
C TYR A 168 -19.77 4.92 -3.53
N GLY A 169 -19.93 6.25 -3.53
CA GLY A 169 -20.24 7.01 -2.32
C GLY A 169 -19.07 7.18 -1.36
N LEU A 170 -17.83 6.92 -1.82
CA LEU A 170 -16.59 7.03 -1.03
C LEU A 170 -15.88 8.37 -1.24
N ALA A 171 -16.64 9.47 -1.30
CA ALA A 171 -16.12 10.80 -1.62
C ALA A 171 -14.99 11.25 -0.67
N LEU A 172 -15.10 10.96 0.64
CA LEU A 172 -14.07 11.31 1.62
C LEU A 172 -12.71 10.65 1.33
N VAL A 173 -12.71 9.45 0.73
CA VAL A 173 -11.47 8.78 0.30
C VAL A 173 -11.03 9.30 -1.06
N ALA A 174 -11.99 9.51 -1.97
CA ALA A 174 -11.73 10.01 -3.32
C ALA A 174 -11.10 11.40 -3.35
N GLU A 175 -11.36 12.23 -2.35
CA GLU A 175 -10.82 13.60 -2.22
C GLU A 175 -9.61 13.67 -1.28
N ARG A 176 -9.23 12.54 -0.68
CA ARG A 176 -8.10 12.49 0.24
C ARG A 176 -6.79 12.75 -0.53
N PRO A 177 -5.93 13.67 -0.07
CA PRO A 177 -4.58 13.82 -0.58
C PRO A 177 -3.76 12.55 -0.37
N LYS A 178 -2.88 12.23 -1.34
CA LYS A 178 -1.95 11.11 -1.18
C LYS A 178 -1.08 11.34 0.06
N THR A 179 -1.03 10.33 0.92
CA THR A 179 -0.23 10.31 2.13
C THR A 179 0.73 9.11 2.04
N PRO A 180 2.02 9.24 2.40
CA PRO A 180 2.93 8.11 2.48
C PRO A 180 2.42 7.02 3.44
N ALA A 181 2.74 5.75 3.15
CA ALA A 181 2.21 4.62 3.91
C ALA A 181 2.60 4.69 5.40
N GLU A 182 3.80 5.17 5.72
CA GLU A 182 4.29 5.30 7.09
C GLU A 182 3.46 6.27 7.93
N GLN A 183 2.92 7.32 7.30
CA GLN A 183 2.08 8.31 7.97
C GLN A 183 0.67 7.78 8.14
N GLY A 184 0.19 6.96 7.18
CA GLY A 184 -1.10 6.29 7.25
C GLY A 184 -1.15 5.26 8.39
N ALA A 185 -0.13 4.41 8.47
CA ALA A 185 0.03 3.38 9.49
C ALA A 185 0.53 3.92 10.85
N GLY A 186 1.07 5.15 10.88
CA GLY A 186 1.63 5.78 12.07
C GLY A 186 3.05 5.32 12.42
N THR A 187 3.77 4.67 11.48
CA THR A 187 5.16 4.25 11.65
C THR A 187 6.16 5.37 11.37
N ASP A 188 5.71 6.55 10.92
CA ASP A 188 6.53 7.74 10.66
C ASP A 188 7.37 8.18 11.88
N VAL A 189 6.92 7.87 13.10
CA VAL A 189 7.64 8.11 14.36
C VAL A 189 8.83 7.17 14.61
N LEU A 190 8.95 6.07 13.87
CA LEU A 190 10.06 5.11 13.98
C LEU A 190 11.23 5.60 13.11
N SER A 191 12.22 6.23 13.76
CA SER A 191 13.48 6.56 13.10
C SER A 191 14.28 5.30 12.79
N ARG A 192 15.30 5.46 11.94
CA ARG A 192 16.26 4.38 11.67
C ARG A 192 16.90 3.87 12.95
N GLU A 193 17.48 4.75 13.77
CA GLU A 193 18.17 4.38 15.01
C GLU A 193 17.23 3.63 15.97
N ARG A 194 15.96 4.06 16.02
CA ARG A 194 14.96 3.40 16.84
C ARG A 194 14.63 1.99 16.33
N LEU A 195 14.53 1.80 15.02
CA LEU A 195 14.33 0.48 14.42
C LEU A 195 15.54 -0.43 14.65
N GLU A 196 16.76 0.09 14.48
CA GLU A 196 18.00 -0.65 14.76
C GLU A 196 18.07 -1.07 16.24
N GLU A 197 17.66 -0.20 17.18
CA GLU A 197 17.56 -0.54 18.61
C GLU A 197 16.53 -1.65 18.88
N ILE A 198 15.35 -1.59 18.24
CA ILE A 198 14.27 -2.57 18.43
C ILE A 198 14.66 -3.93 17.85
N THR A 199 15.28 -3.94 16.67
CA THR A 199 15.48 -5.14 15.86
C THR A 199 16.88 -5.75 16.02
N GLY A 200 17.86 -4.96 16.47
CA GLY A 200 19.27 -5.35 16.47
C GLY A 200 19.89 -5.45 15.07
N MET A 201 19.20 -4.97 14.03
CA MET A 201 19.65 -5.02 12.64
C MET A 201 20.36 -3.72 12.24
N GLU A 202 21.31 -3.79 11.31
CA GLU A 202 21.86 -2.61 10.64
C GLU A 202 21.04 -2.33 9.39
N LEU A 203 20.37 -1.17 9.34
CA LEU A 203 19.40 -0.86 8.30
C LEU A 203 19.98 0.15 7.29
N PRO A 204 19.83 -0.08 5.98
CA PRO A 204 20.20 0.92 4.98
C PRO A 204 19.40 2.22 5.15
N ASP A 205 20.05 3.35 4.85
CA ASP A 205 19.33 4.61 4.65
C ASP A 205 18.44 4.54 3.41
N CYS A 206 17.36 5.32 3.44
CA CYS A 206 16.49 5.48 2.29
C CYS A 206 17.26 6.15 1.15
N HIS A 207 17.34 5.49 0.00
CA HIS A 207 17.84 6.09 -1.23
C HIS A 207 16.74 7.00 -1.81
N CYS A 208 16.65 8.22 -1.28
CA CYS A 208 15.74 9.27 -1.77
C CYS A 208 16.18 9.81 -3.12
#